data_AF-A0A975D6B6-F1
#
_entry.id   AF-A0A975D6B6-F1
#
_cell.length_a   1.000
_cell.length_b   1.000
_cell.length_c   1.000
_cell.angle_alpha   90.00
_cell.angle_beta   90.00
_cell.angle_gamma   90.00
#
_symmetry.space_group_name_H-M   'P 1'
#
loop_
_entity.id
_entity.type
_entity.pdbx_description
1 polymer ?
#
loop_
_entity_poly.entity_id
_entity_poly.type
_entity_poly.pdbx_seq_one_letter_code
_entity_poly.pdbx_strand_id
1 'polypeptide(L)'
;MSDHVDSVKSFVRLIATWRKAADDKGDRKMVDLYDKRIGFLNAIVEEVEDLRQKTKPIPASYGDLSDLPPELMKELAGIKVDELEEQIFTVVKAGGDEVDLDKVLIELYRRFGSVQTRRYLQNKLWRMAQKGLVYSVPNRKGVYSAQPQPEVVAGIGGISGSWDEIPRKSDPFDAAGLDDDVPF
;
A
#
# COMPACT_ATOMS: atom_id res chain seq x y z
N MET A 1 -15.44 -12.30 0.34
CA MET A 1 -16.25 -12.78 1.47
C MET A 1 -16.78 -11.55 2.18
N SER A 2 -18.10 -11.43 2.39
CA SER A 2 -18.65 -10.29 3.14
C SER A 2 -18.13 -10.32 4.57
N ASP A 3 -17.79 -9.17 5.11
CA ASP A 3 -17.37 -9.08 6.49
C ASP A 3 -18.51 -9.56 7.42
N HIS A 4 -18.19 -10.46 8.34
CA HIS A 4 -19.15 -10.97 9.32
C HIS A 4 -19.70 -9.86 10.22
N VAL A 5 -18.89 -8.82 10.50
CA VAL A 5 -19.34 -7.65 11.26
C VAL A 5 -20.40 -6.85 10.49
N ASP A 6 -20.20 -6.65 9.18
CA ASP A 6 -21.18 -5.95 8.33
C ASP A 6 -22.49 -6.74 8.22
N SER A 7 -22.38 -8.07 8.20
CA SER A 7 -23.55 -8.96 8.21
C SER A 7 -24.38 -8.79 9.48
N VAL A 8 -23.73 -8.74 10.66
CA VAL A 8 -24.41 -8.49 11.94
C VAL A 8 -25.01 -7.08 12.00
N LYS A 9 -24.30 -6.05 11.53
CA LYS A 9 -24.83 -4.68 11.45
C LYS A 9 -26.07 -4.60 10.56
N SER A 10 -26.10 -5.31 9.44
CA SER A 10 -27.28 -5.37 8.57
C SER A 10 -28.47 -6.05 9.28
N PHE A 11 -28.21 -7.07 10.08
CA PHE A 11 -29.22 -7.76 10.87
C PHE A 11 -29.77 -6.89 12.01
N VAL A 12 -28.92 -6.09 12.67
CA VAL A 12 -29.38 -5.08 13.65
C VAL A 12 -30.35 -4.08 13.01
N ARG A 13 -30.06 -3.60 11.79
CA ARG A 13 -30.97 -2.71 11.05
C ARG A 13 -32.31 -3.37 10.77
N LEU A 14 -32.30 -4.65 10.40
CA LEU A 14 -33.53 -5.42 10.19
C LEU A 14 -34.35 -5.52 11.50
N ILE A 15 -33.71 -5.85 12.62
CA ILE A 15 -34.39 -5.91 13.93
C ILE A 15 -34.96 -4.54 14.31
N ALA A 16 -34.26 -3.44 14.02
CA ALA A 16 -34.76 -2.09 14.26
C ALA A 16 -36.04 -1.79 13.46
N THR A 17 -36.17 -2.31 12.23
CA THR A 17 -37.43 -2.17 11.47
C THR A 17 -38.59 -2.94 12.13
N TRP A 18 -38.34 -4.13 12.67
CA TRP A 18 -39.35 -4.91 13.39
C TRP A 18 -39.70 -4.29 14.75
N ARG A 19 -38.72 -3.69 15.43
CA ARG A 19 -38.94 -2.89 16.64
C ARG A 19 -39.90 -1.75 16.39
N LYS A 20 -39.69 -0.99 15.32
CA LYS A 20 -40.59 0.10 14.91
C LYS A 20 -42.00 -0.40 14.63
N ALA A 21 -42.13 -1.49 13.89
CA ALA A 21 -43.44 -2.10 13.59
C ALA A 21 -44.17 -2.63 14.85
N ALA A 22 -43.44 -3.06 15.88
CA ALA A 22 -44.01 -3.46 17.17
C ALA A 22 -44.46 -2.25 18.01
N ASP A 23 -43.70 -1.16 17.95
CA ASP A 23 -44.02 0.11 18.60
C ASP A 23 -45.30 0.72 18.02
N ASP A 24 -45.43 0.72 16.68
CA ASP A 24 -46.62 1.18 15.97
C ASP A 24 -47.88 0.37 16.33
N LYS A 25 -47.70 -0.90 16.76
CA LYS A 25 -48.78 -1.79 17.23
C LYS A 25 -49.04 -1.68 18.74
N GLY A 26 -48.25 -0.90 19.47
CA GLY A 26 -48.32 -0.77 20.92
C GLY A 26 -47.87 -2.02 21.70
N ASP A 27 -47.17 -2.95 21.05
CA ASP A 27 -46.69 -4.18 21.69
C ASP A 27 -45.40 -3.93 22.48
N ARG A 28 -45.56 -3.38 23.69
CA ARG A 28 -44.44 -3.04 24.58
C ARG A 28 -43.51 -4.21 24.88
N LYS A 29 -44.04 -5.44 24.98
CA LYS A 29 -43.21 -6.62 25.27
C LYS A 29 -42.25 -6.92 24.12
N MET A 30 -42.73 -6.79 22.89
CA MET A 30 -41.89 -6.98 21.71
C MET A 30 -40.88 -5.85 21.54
N VAL A 31 -41.26 -4.60 21.81
CA VAL A 31 -40.34 -3.46 21.80
C VAL A 31 -39.18 -3.69 22.78
N ASP A 32 -39.47 -4.04 24.03
CA ASP A 32 -38.46 -4.33 25.05
C ASP A 32 -37.53 -5.49 24.64
N LEU A 33 -38.09 -6.52 24.01
CA LEU A 33 -37.32 -7.67 23.52
C LEU A 33 -36.36 -7.26 22.41
N TYR A 34 -36.82 -6.45 21.45
CA TYR A 34 -35.98 -5.98 20.35
C TYR A 34 -34.92 -5.00 20.84
N ASP A 35 -35.24 -4.10 21.75
CA ASP A 35 -34.29 -3.16 22.33
C ASP A 35 -33.14 -3.91 23.05
N LYS A 36 -33.47 -4.96 23.82
CA LYS A 36 -32.46 -5.84 24.43
C LYS A 36 -31.58 -6.52 23.37
N ARG A 37 -32.18 -7.10 22.33
CA ARG A 37 -31.45 -7.81 21.25
C ARG A 37 -30.52 -6.87 20.48
N ILE A 38 -30.99 -5.67 20.15
CA ILE A 38 -30.18 -4.64 19.49
C ILE A 38 -29.00 -4.26 20.39
N GLY A 39 -29.24 -4.02 21.68
CA GLY A 39 -28.19 -3.71 22.65
C GLY A 39 -27.10 -4.79 22.71
N PHE A 40 -27.48 -6.06 22.84
CA PHE A 40 -26.53 -7.18 22.85
C PHE A 40 -25.72 -7.29 21.56
N LEU A 41 -26.38 -7.18 20.40
CA LEU A 41 -25.68 -7.29 19.11
C LEU A 41 -24.72 -6.13 18.88
N ASN A 42 -25.08 -4.90 19.28
CA ASN A 42 -24.17 -3.76 19.19
C ASN A 42 -22.96 -3.92 20.11
N ALA A 43 -23.16 -4.41 21.34
CA ALA A 43 -22.04 -4.65 22.26
C ALA A 43 -21.05 -5.70 21.70
N ILE A 44 -21.55 -6.77 21.07
CA ILE A 44 -20.70 -7.78 20.42
C ILE A 44 -19.96 -7.18 19.23
N VAL A 45 -20.62 -6.34 18.41
CA VAL A 45 -19.97 -5.66 17.28
C VAL A 45 -18.84 -4.77 17.77
N GLU A 46 -19.08 -3.98 18.81
CA GLU A 46 -18.07 -3.10 19.42
C GLU A 46 -16.87 -3.89 19.94
N GLU A 47 -17.11 -4.98 20.67
CA GLU A 47 -16.04 -5.86 21.17
C GLU A 47 -15.20 -6.48 20.04
N VAL A 48 -15.86 -6.96 18.99
CA VAL A 48 -15.17 -7.56 17.83
C VAL A 48 -14.38 -6.50 17.06
N GLU A 49 -14.88 -5.27 16.94
CA GLU A 49 -14.15 -4.16 16.30
C GLU A 49 -12.92 -3.74 17.11
N ASP A 50 -13.04 -3.64 18.44
CA ASP A 50 -11.92 -3.37 19.34
C ASP A 50 -10.84 -4.47 19.25
N LEU A 51 -11.25 -5.74 19.27
CA LEU A 51 -10.33 -6.87 19.08
C LEU A 51 -9.66 -6.82 17.71
N ARG A 52 -10.40 -6.49 16.64
CA ARG A 52 -9.82 -6.34 15.29
C ARG A 52 -8.85 -5.18 15.20
N GLN A 53 -9.09 -4.09 15.92
CA GLN A 53 -8.17 -2.97 15.98
C GLN A 53 -6.87 -3.36 16.70
N LYS A 54 -6.97 -4.08 17.82
CA LYS A 54 -5.82 -4.58 18.59
C LYS A 54 -5.02 -5.67 17.85
N THR A 55 -5.71 -6.51 17.09
CA THR A 55 -5.10 -7.60 16.31
C THR A 55 -4.72 -7.18 14.90
N LYS A 56 -5.03 -5.94 14.50
CA LYS A 56 -4.66 -5.43 13.18
C LYS A 56 -3.14 -5.47 13.09
N PRO A 57 -2.57 -6.19 12.12
CA PRO A 57 -1.13 -6.21 11.95
C PRO A 57 -0.67 -4.76 11.74
N ILE A 58 0.29 -4.33 12.54
CA ILE A 58 0.88 -3.00 12.42
C ILE A 58 1.49 -2.94 11.01
N PRO A 59 1.06 -2.01 10.14
CA PRO A 59 1.70 -1.85 8.85
C PRO A 59 3.19 -1.56 9.05
N ALA A 60 4.04 -2.04 8.15
CA ALA A 60 5.50 -1.81 8.23
C ALA A 60 5.87 -0.31 8.27
N SER A 61 4.94 0.55 7.84
CA SER A 61 4.90 1.97 8.17
C SER A 61 4.22 2.18 9.51
N TYR A 62 5.00 2.26 10.57
CA TYR A 62 4.55 2.86 11.82
C TYR A 62 4.07 4.28 11.47
N GLY A 63 2.74 4.47 11.46
CA GLY A 63 2.09 5.75 11.16
C GLY A 63 2.32 6.77 12.28
N ASP A 64 1.34 7.64 12.53
CA ASP A 64 1.42 8.60 13.64
C ASP A 64 1.54 7.84 14.99
N LEU A 65 2.67 8.05 15.68
CA LEU A 65 3.00 7.41 16.96
C LEU A 65 2.70 8.31 18.16
N SER A 66 2.01 9.45 17.95
CA SER A 66 1.67 10.42 18.99
C SER A 66 0.85 9.86 20.14
N ASP A 67 0.12 8.76 19.89
CA ASP A 67 -0.81 8.17 20.85
C ASP A 67 -0.14 7.14 21.79
N LEU A 68 1.16 6.89 21.62
CA LEU A 68 1.88 5.88 22.41
C LEU A 68 2.45 6.42 23.73
N PRO A 69 2.48 5.59 24.78
CA PRO A 69 3.14 5.90 26.05
C PRO A 69 4.62 6.31 25.84
N PRO A 70 5.14 7.26 26.64
CA PRO A 70 6.51 7.74 26.51
C PRO A 70 7.56 6.64 26.74
N GLU A 71 7.21 5.60 27.48
CA GLU A 71 8.07 4.43 27.70
C GLU A 71 8.26 3.61 26.42
N LEU A 72 7.19 3.40 25.64
CA LEU A 72 7.24 2.70 24.35
C LEU A 72 7.87 3.54 23.26
N MET A 73 7.65 4.86 23.25
CA MET A 73 8.34 5.77 22.32
C MET A 73 9.87 5.71 22.47
N LYS A 74 10.37 5.55 23.70
CA LYS A 74 11.80 5.49 23.99
C LYS A 74 12.47 4.20 23.47
N GLU A 75 11.73 3.09 23.46
CA GLU A 75 12.20 1.82 22.87
C GLU A 75 12.07 1.82 21.34
N LEU A 76 11.02 2.44 20.81
CA LEU A 76 10.81 2.61 19.36
C LEU A 76 11.73 3.64 18.72
N ALA A 77 12.28 4.59 19.48
CA ALA A 77 13.23 5.60 18.98
C ALA A 77 14.53 5.02 18.38
N GLY A 78 14.83 3.74 18.63
CA GLY A 78 15.91 3.00 17.93
C GLY A 78 15.59 2.72 16.46
N ILE A 79 14.30 2.68 16.09
CA ILE A 79 13.80 2.61 14.72
C ILE A 79 13.60 4.05 14.26
N LYS A 80 14.70 4.73 13.95
CA LYS A 80 14.68 6.09 13.42
C LYS A 80 13.95 6.10 12.08
N VAL A 81 12.65 6.39 12.10
CA VAL A 81 11.96 6.87 10.90
C VAL A 81 12.61 8.20 10.58
N ASP A 82 13.23 8.27 9.41
CA ASP A 82 13.95 9.47 8.99
C ASP A 82 12.91 10.56 8.72
N GLU A 83 13.11 11.76 9.25
CA GLU A 83 12.20 12.92 9.06
C GLU A 83 11.90 13.15 7.56
N LEU A 84 12.86 12.86 6.69
CA LEU A 84 12.67 12.93 5.25
C LEU A 84 11.75 11.82 4.72
N GLU A 85 11.77 10.62 5.30
CA GLU A 85 10.85 9.53 4.96
C GLU A 85 9.40 9.91 5.29
N GLU A 86 9.17 10.57 6.43
CA GLU A 86 7.85 11.09 6.80
C GLU A 86 7.38 12.17 5.81
N GLN A 87 8.24 13.14 5.49
CA GLN A 87 7.92 14.19 4.51
C GLN A 87 7.56 13.61 3.13
N ILE A 88 8.34 12.64 2.65
CA ILE A 88 8.08 11.95 1.38
C ILE A 88 6.75 11.18 1.46
N PHE A 89 6.50 10.47 2.55
CA PHE A 89 5.25 9.73 2.74
C PHE A 89 4.03 10.66 2.73
N THR A 90 4.10 11.81 3.42
CA THR A 90 3.03 12.82 3.41
C THR A 90 2.75 13.33 2.00
N VAL A 91 3.79 13.59 1.21
CA VAL A 91 3.65 14.07 -0.18
C VAL A 91 3.02 13.00 -1.07
N VAL A 92 3.45 11.75 -0.97
CA VAL A 92 2.89 10.65 -1.76
C VAL A 92 1.42 10.39 -1.36
N LYS A 93 1.12 10.39 -0.06
CA LYS A 93 -0.25 10.25 0.45
C LYS A 93 -1.17 11.40 0.03
N ALA A 94 -0.67 12.64 0.04
CA ALA A 94 -1.42 13.80 -0.42
C ALA A 94 -1.67 13.81 -1.93
N GLY A 95 -0.83 13.11 -2.70
CA GLY A 95 -0.97 12.99 -4.15
C GLY A 95 -2.01 11.95 -4.60
N GLY A 96 -2.60 11.18 -3.67
CA GLY A 96 -3.65 10.21 -3.94
C GLY A 96 -3.10 8.90 -4.50
N ASP A 97 -3.43 8.60 -5.76
CA ASP A 97 -3.23 7.27 -6.36
C ASP A 97 -1.83 7.06 -6.93
N GLU A 98 -1.29 8.06 -7.63
CA GLU A 98 0.02 8.00 -8.29
C GLU A 98 0.72 9.36 -8.24
N VAL A 99 2.00 9.35 -7.84
CA VAL A 99 2.83 10.55 -7.75
C VAL A 99 4.14 10.33 -8.46
N ASP A 100 4.39 11.15 -9.47
CA ASP A 100 5.66 11.20 -10.19
C ASP A 100 6.76 11.77 -9.30
N LEU A 101 7.99 11.26 -9.46
CA LEU A 101 9.18 11.73 -8.76
C LEU A 101 9.38 13.25 -8.85
N ASP A 102 9.13 13.82 -10.03
CA ASP A 102 9.26 15.26 -10.26
C ASP A 102 8.20 16.06 -9.46
N LYS A 103 6.99 15.52 -9.31
CA LYS A 103 5.96 16.08 -8.44
C LYS A 103 6.33 15.95 -6.96
N VAL A 104 6.94 14.83 -6.56
CA VAL A 104 7.45 14.67 -5.18
C VAL A 104 8.51 15.74 -4.87
N LEU A 105 9.46 15.98 -5.78
CA LEU A 105 10.50 17.02 -5.60
C LEU A 105 9.89 18.42 -5.41
N ILE A 106 8.91 18.77 -6.24
CA ILE A 106 8.25 20.08 -6.18
C ILE A 106 7.46 20.24 -4.88
N GLU A 107 6.69 19.22 -4.49
CA GLU A 107 5.88 19.24 -3.27
C GLU A 107 6.73 19.22 -2.01
N LEU A 108 7.89 18.51 -2.00
CA LEU A 108 8.83 18.54 -0.88
C LEU A 108 9.32 19.96 -0.60
N TYR A 109 9.71 20.67 -1.65
CA TYR A 109 10.16 22.05 -1.54
C TYR A 109 9.02 23.00 -1.15
N ARG A 110 7.84 22.86 -1.76
CA ARG A 110 6.69 23.74 -1.48
C ARG A 110 6.15 23.60 -0.07
N ARG A 111 6.14 22.39 0.49
CA ARG A 111 5.56 22.12 1.83
C ARG A 111 6.56 22.22 2.95
N PHE A 112 7.80 21.79 2.72
CA PHE A 112 8.81 21.63 3.78
C PHE A 112 10.08 22.44 3.54
N GLY A 113 10.21 23.12 2.39
CA GLY A 113 11.44 23.85 2.02
C GLY A 113 12.65 22.97 1.78
N SER A 114 12.48 21.64 1.74
CA SER A 114 13.57 20.68 1.64
C SER A 114 14.01 20.50 0.18
N VAL A 115 15.26 20.83 -0.11
CA VAL A 115 15.86 20.68 -1.44
C VAL A 115 16.67 19.39 -1.47
N GLN A 116 16.23 18.43 -2.29
CA GLN A 116 16.88 17.13 -2.45
C GLN A 116 17.21 16.87 -3.92
N THR A 117 18.29 16.11 -4.18
CA THR A 117 18.62 15.73 -5.55
C THR A 117 17.75 14.57 -6.03
N ARG A 118 17.44 14.54 -7.34
CA ARG A 118 16.65 13.46 -7.96
C ARG A 118 17.18 12.07 -7.64
N ARG A 119 18.50 11.89 -7.73
CA ARG A 119 19.20 10.62 -7.44
C ARG A 119 19.07 10.21 -5.97
N TYR A 120 19.19 11.17 -5.06
CA TYR A 120 19.05 10.91 -3.63
C TYR A 120 17.61 10.48 -3.29
N LEU A 121 16.62 11.20 -3.83
CA LEU A 121 15.22 10.88 -3.63
C LEU A 121 14.83 9.51 -4.20
N GLN A 122 15.36 9.14 -5.37
CA GLN A 122 15.16 7.79 -5.96
C GLN A 122 15.69 6.68 -5.05
N ASN A 123 16.92 6.82 -4.56
CA ASN A 123 17.51 5.83 -3.65
C ASN A 123 16.76 5.76 -2.31
N LYS A 124 16.16 6.87 -1.88
CA LYS A 124 15.36 6.96 -0.67
C LYS A 124 14.00 6.29 -0.86
N LEU A 125 13.29 6.62 -1.92
CA LEU A 125 12.02 6.01 -2.31
C LEU A 125 12.16 4.49 -2.55
N TRP A 126 13.27 4.05 -3.16
CA TRP A 126 13.56 2.62 -3.31
C TRP A 126 13.71 1.92 -1.94
N ARG A 127 14.46 2.52 -1.00
CA ARG A 127 14.57 1.99 0.38
C ARG A 127 13.24 2.00 1.12
N MET A 128 12.42 3.05 0.94
CA MET A 128 11.07 3.11 1.49
C MET A 128 10.14 2.05 0.88
N ALA A 129 10.33 1.72 -0.39
CA ALA A 129 9.59 0.65 -1.06
C ALA A 129 9.97 -0.75 -0.55
N GLN A 130 11.26 -0.99 -0.30
CA GLN A 130 11.70 -2.23 0.36
C GLN A 130 11.15 -2.36 1.79
N LYS A 131 10.96 -1.23 2.49
CA LYS A 131 10.33 -1.19 3.82
C LYS A 131 8.79 -1.32 3.77
N GLY A 132 8.17 -1.31 2.59
CA GLY A 132 6.70 -1.36 2.46
C GLY A 132 5.97 -0.07 2.84
N LEU A 133 6.67 1.08 2.85
CA LEU A 133 6.08 2.39 3.17
C LEU A 133 5.43 3.05 1.94
N VAL A 134 5.99 2.80 0.76
CA VAL A 134 5.60 3.38 -0.53
C VAL A 134 5.71 2.29 -1.60
N TYR A 135 4.79 2.24 -2.55
CA TYR A 135 4.79 1.21 -3.59
C TYR A 135 5.13 1.83 -4.95
N SER A 136 6.08 1.23 -5.67
CA SER A 136 6.36 1.62 -7.06
C SER A 136 5.26 1.05 -7.98
N VAL A 137 4.75 1.87 -8.89
CA VAL A 137 3.71 1.42 -9.84
C VAL A 137 4.32 0.47 -10.88
N PRO A 138 3.76 -0.73 -11.08
CA PRO A 138 4.23 -1.66 -12.12
C PRO A 138 4.20 -0.99 -13.50
N ASN A 139 5.20 -1.24 -14.34
CA ASN A 139 5.35 -0.67 -15.69
C ASN A 139 5.55 0.85 -15.78
N ARG A 140 5.71 1.59 -14.67
CA ARG A 140 6.02 3.03 -14.70
C ARG A 140 7.26 3.37 -13.87
N LYS A 141 8.33 3.78 -14.55
CA LYS A 141 9.58 4.21 -13.88
C LYS A 141 9.39 5.59 -13.26
N GLY A 142 9.63 5.70 -11.95
CA GLY A 142 9.60 6.98 -11.23
C GLY A 142 8.22 7.41 -10.74
N VAL A 143 7.24 6.49 -10.70
CA VAL A 143 5.88 6.73 -10.20
C VAL A 143 5.65 5.90 -8.95
N TYR A 144 5.12 6.54 -7.92
CA TYR A 144 4.99 5.97 -6.58
C TYR A 144 3.58 6.18 -6.03
N SER A 145 3.11 5.23 -5.22
CA SER A 145 1.79 5.22 -4.60
C SER A 145 1.88 4.91 -3.10
N ALA A 146 0.93 5.44 -2.33
CA ALA A 146 0.76 5.10 -0.91
C ALA A 146 0.00 3.79 -0.69
N GLN A 147 -0.59 3.20 -1.74
CA GLN A 147 -1.32 1.94 -1.67
C GLN A 147 -0.65 0.86 -2.54
N PRO A 148 -0.73 -0.41 -2.14
CA PRO A 148 -0.30 -1.52 -2.99
C PRO A 148 -1.20 -1.59 -4.22
N GLN A 149 -0.64 -1.24 -5.37
CA GLN A 149 -1.33 -1.40 -6.65
C GLN A 149 -1.37 -2.89 -7.01
N PRO A 150 -2.49 -3.42 -7.52
CA PRO A 150 -2.55 -4.80 -7.98
C PRO A 150 -1.48 -5.02 -9.04
N GLU A 151 -0.68 -6.06 -8.86
CA GLU A 151 0.33 -6.46 -9.83
C GLU A 151 -0.38 -6.76 -11.16
N VAL A 152 -0.33 -5.83 -12.10
CA VAL A 152 -0.65 -6.13 -13.49
C VAL A 152 0.49 -7.04 -13.95
N VAL A 153 0.23 -8.35 -13.99
CA VAL A 153 1.10 -9.32 -14.63
C VAL A 153 1.34 -8.81 -16.04
N ALA A 154 2.48 -8.15 -16.24
CA ALA A 154 2.89 -7.66 -17.53
C ALA A 154 3.15 -8.91 -18.37
N GLY A 155 2.16 -9.27 -19.17
CA GLY A 155 2.33 -10.21 -20.26
C GLY A 155 3.60 -9.84 -21.00
N ILE A 156 4.52 -10.80 -21.01
CA ILE A 156 5.63 -10.85 -21.94
C ILE A 156 5.05 -10.51 -23.31
N GLY A 157 5.64 -9.48 -23.92
CA GLY A 157 5.11 -8.85 -25.12
C GLY A 157 4.79 -9.88 -26.20
N GLY A 158 3.74 -9.58 -26.97
CA GLY A 158 3.53 -10.22 -28.26
C GLY A 158 4.78 -10.04 -29.12
N ILE A 159 5.48 -11.16 -29.35
CA ILE A 159 6.22 -11.40 -30.58
C ILE A 159 5.65 -12.71 -31.13
N SER A 160 4.55 -12.59 -31.87
CA SER A 160 4.19 -13.60 -32.87
C SER A 160 5.18 -13.45 -34.02
N GLY A 161 6.35 -14.05 -33.86
CA GLY A 161 7.39 -14.13 -34.88
C GLY A 161 7.96 -15.54 -34.83
N SER A 162 7.70 -16.28 -35.90
CA SER A 162 8.23 -17.61 -36.18
C SER A 162 9.71 -17.75 -35.77
N TRP A 163 10.02 -18.83 -35.03
CA TRP A 163 11.38 -19.16 -34.59
C TRP A 163 12.20 -19.93 -35.64
N ASP A 164 11.76 -19.99 -36.90
CA ASP A 164 12.41 -20.85 -37.91
C ASP A 164 13.52 -20.22 -38.76
N GLU A 165 13.87 -18.93 -38.61
CA GLU A 165 14.95 -18.33 -39.41
C GLU A 165 15.86 -17.41 -38.61
N ILE A 166 16.83 -17.98 -37.89
CA ILE A 166 18.07 -17.25 -37.55
C ILE A 166 19.16 -17.76 -38.49
N PRO A 167 19.67 -16.94 -39.43
CA PRO A 167 20.90 -17.28 -40.14
C PRO A 167 22.03 -17.28 -39.11
N ARG A 168 22.68 -18.43 -38.94
CA ARG A 168 23.91 -18.57 -38.16
C ARG A 168 24.96 -17.65 -38.75
N LYS A 169 25.14 -16.46 -38.16
CA LYS A 169 26.38 -15.70 -38.32
C LYS A 169 27.46 -16.45 -37.56
N SER A 170 28.47 -16.85 -38.30
CA SER A 170 29.68 -17.53 -37.85
C SER A 170 30.38 -16.78 -36.70
N ASP A 171 30.91 -17.56 -35.76
CA ASP A 171 31.65 -17.15 -34.58
C ASP A 171 32.88 -16.26 -34.93
N PRO A 172 33.25 -15.29 -34.07
CA PRO A 172 34.35 -14.36 -34.32
C PRO A 172 35.72 -14.86 -33.82
N PHE A 173 35.92 -16.17 -33.69
CA PHE A 173 37.19 -16.76 -33.25
C PHE A 173 37.70 -17.78 -34.27
N ASP A 174 38.25 -17.28 -35.37
CA ASP A 174 39.26 -18.01 -36.14
C ASP A 174 40.40 -17.04 -36.48
N ALA A 175 41.47 -17.19 -35.71
CA ALA A 175 42.75 -16.57 -35.96
C ALA A 175 43.57 -17.49 -36.87
N ALA A 176 43.76 -17.11 -38.14
CA ALA A 176 44.84 -17.61 -38.99
C ALA A 176 44.98 -16.70 -40.21
N GLY A 177 46.04 -15.89 -40.25
CA GLY A 177 46.36 -15.02 -41.38
C GLY A 177 47.33 -13.91 -41.02
N LEU A 178 48.45 -14.26 -40.38
CA LEU A 178 49.64 -13.40 -40.35
C LEU A 178 50.46 -13.75 -41.59
N ASP A 179 50.32 -12.94 -42.64
CA ASP A 179 51.30 -12.88 -43.71
C ASP A 179 52.51 -12.10 -43.18
N ASP A 180 53.59 -12.84 -42.92
CA ASP A 180 54.94 -12.32 -42.80
C ASP A 180 55.45 -11.95 -44.19
N ASP A 181 55.48 -10.66 -44.50
CA ASP A 181 56.34 -10.08 -45.53
C ASP A 181 56.71 -8.65 -45.13
N VAL A 182 57.74 -8.53 -44.27
CA VAL A 182 58.49 -7.27 -44.12
C VAL A 182 59.96 -7.58 -44.42
N PRO A 183 60.57 -6.87 -45.40
CA PRO A 183 61.93 -7.13 -45.84
C PRO A 183 62.97 -6.50 -44.91
N PHE A 184 64.19 -7.06 -45.02
CA PHE A 184 65.52 -6.67 -44.50
C PHE A 184 66.04 -7.42 -43.27
#